data_AF-A0A845XBA3-F1
#
_entry.id   AF-A0A845XBA3-F1
#
_cell.length_a   1.000
_cell.length_b   1.000
_cell.length_c   1.000
_cell.angle_alpha   90.00
_cell.angle_beta   90.00
_cell.angle_gamma   90.00
#
_symmetry.space_group_name_H-M   'P 1'
#
loop_
_entity.id
_entity.type
_entity.pdbx_description
1 polymer ?
#
loop_
_entity_poly.entity_id
_entity_poly.type
_entity_poly.pdbx_seq_one_letter_code
_entity_poly.pdbx_strand_id
1 'polypeptide(L)'
;MREILFLVILGGVVYAAWSLWQEKQGGPANPKYPKQLYRKVLLQAKNDHALVERLLDHERQKHPGQSEAWYLDKVLYYLVRDQ
;
A
#
# COMPACT_ATOMS: atom_id res chain seq x y z
N MET A 1 -35.71 -8.26 -5.17
CA MET A 1 -35.14 -7.52 -4.02
C MET A 1 -34.28 -8.37 -3.07
N ARG A 2 -34.36 -9.72 -3.07
CA ARG A 2 -33.51 -10.57 -2.20
C ARG A 2 -32.08 -10.79 -2.71
N GLU A 3 -31.83 -10.63 -4.01
CA GLU A 3 -30.53 -10.94 -4.62
C GLU A 3 -29.46 -9.84 -4.43
N ILE A 4 -29.86 -8.57 -4.28
CA ILE A 4 -28.94 -7.43 -4.11
C ILE A 4 -28.21 -7.51 -2.76
N LEU A 5 -28.88 -8.05 -1.73
CA LEU A 5 -28.30 -8.25 -0.40
C LEU A 5 -27.13 -9.24 -0.41
N PHE A 6 -27.18 -10.27 -1.26
CA PHE A 6 -26.10 -11.24 -1.36
C PHE A 6 -24.83 -10.64 -1.98
N LEU A 7 -24.97 -9.76 -2.98
CA LEU A 7 -23.82 -9.11 -3.62
C LEU A 7 -23.06 -8.16 -2.68
N VAL A 8 -23.76 -7.46 -1.80
CA VAL A 8 -23.14 -6.55 -0.82
C VAL A 8 -22.38 -7.34 0.25
N ILE A 9 -22.94 -8.46 0.73
CA ILE A 9 -22.29 -9.33 1.72
C ILE A 9 -21.07 -10.04 1.12
N LEU A 10 -21.19 -10.56 -0.11
CA LEU A 10 -20.07 -11.16 -0.83
C LEU A 10 -18.94 -10.17 -1.08
N GLY A 11 -19.27 -8.94 -1.49
CA GLY A 11 -18.27 -7.86 -1.63
C GLY A 11 -17.53 -7.55 -0.34
N GLY A 12 -18.24 -7.51 0.80
CA GLY A 12 -17.64 -7.29 2.12
C GLY A 12 -16.69 -8.42 2.54
N VAL A 13 -17.05 -9.67 2.28
CA VAL A 13 -16.22 -10.84 2.61
C VAL A 13 -14.97 -10.90 1.72
N VAL A 14 -15.08 -10.59 0.42
CA VAL A 14 -13.94 -10.51 -0.48
C VAL A 14 -13.00 -9.36 -0.09
N TYR A 15 -13.55 -8.21 0.30
CA TYR A 15 -12.76 -7.08 0.79
C TYR A 15 -12.02 -7.40 2.09
N ALA A 16 -12.71 -8.02 3.06
CA ALA A 16 -12.10 -8.43 4.33
C ALA A 16 -11.02 -9.51 4.12
N ALA A 17 -11.27 -10.48 3.25
CA ALA A 17 -10.28 -11.51 2.90
C ALA A 17 -9.07 -10.91 2.19
N TRP A 18 -9.26 -9.97 1.26
CA TRP A 18 -8.17 -9.25 0.60
C TRP A 18 -7.36 -8.40 1.59
N SER A 19 -8.04 -7.71 2.52
CA SER A 19 -7.41 -6.91 3.58
C SER A 19 -6.58 -7.76 4.54
N LEU A 20 -7.11 -8.91 4.98
CA LEU A 20 -6.41 -9.83 5.88
C LEU A 20 -5.24 -10.52 5.18
N TRP A 21 -5.33 -10.76 3.88
CA TRP A 21 -4.23 -11.34 3.11
C TRP A 21 -3.11 -10.33 2.83
N GLN A 22 -3.43 -9.03 2.82
CA GLN A 22 -2.46 -7.94 2.63
C GLN A 22 -1.43 -7.88 3.78
N GLU A 23 -1.82 -8.28 4.99
CA GLU A 23 -0.99 -8.31 6.19
C GLU A 23 0.14 -9.36 6.11
N LYS A 24 -0.05 -10.44 5.34
CA LYS A 24 0.96 -11.50 5.17
C LYS A 24 2.06 -11.20 4.15
N GLN A 25 1.97 -10.10 3.38
CA GLN A 25 3.00 -9.74 2.41
C GLN A 25 4.16 -8.93 3.02
N GLY A 26 4.12 -8.60 4.31
CA GLY A 26 5.27 -8.10 5.06
C GLY A 26 6.30 -9.20 5.29
N GLY A 27 7.01 -9.62 4.24
CA GLY A 27 8.18 -10.51 4.36
C GLY A 27 9.24 -9.89 5.29
N PRO A 28 10.16 -10.70 5.86
CA PRO A 28 11.11 -10.23 6.86
C PRO A 28 11.85 -8.99 6.35
N ALA A 29 11.76 -7.89 7.10
CA ALA A 29 12.36 -6.61 6.76
C ALA A 29 13.88 -6.76 6.64
N ASN A 30 14.38 -6.96 5.42
CA ASN A 30 15.80 -6.88 5.15
C ASN A 30 16.19 -5.40 5.25
N PRO A 31 17.08 -4.98 6.18
CA PRO A 31 17.40 -3.57 6.41
C PRO A 31 17.99 -2.85 5.18
N LYS A 32 18.49 -3.59 4.18
CA LYS A 32 18.94 -3.00 2.89
C LYS A 32 17.81 -2.74 1.90
N TYR A 33 16.70 -3.45 2.01
CA TYR A 33 15.55 -3.37 1.12
C TYR A 33 14.82 -2.00 1.15
N PRO A 34 14.50 -1.40 2.32
CA PRO A 34 13.75 -0.13 2.35
C PRO A 34 14.55 1.03 1.74
N LYS A 35 15.88 1.06 1.90
CA LYS A 35 16.73 2.12 1.33
C LYS A 35 16.75 2.13 -0.21
N GLN A 36 16.83 0.95 -0.82
CA GLN A 36 16.81 0.83 -2.28
C GLN A 36 15.43 1.17 -2.84
N LEU A 37 14.38 0.72 -2.15
CA LEU A 37 12.99 0.97 -2.53
C LEU A 37 12.64 2.46 -2.45
N TYR A 38 13.03 3.13 -1.36
CA TYR A 38 12.87 4.58 -1.21
C TYR A 38 13.56 5.36 -2.32
N ARG A 39 14.76 4.94 -2.74
CA ARG A 39 15.45 5.58 -3.87
C ARG A 39 14.67 5.45 -5.17
N LYS A 40 14.06 4.30 -5.44
CA LYS A 40 13.20 4.09 -6.62
C LYS A 40 11.95 4.94 -6.57
N VAL A 41 11.31 5.02 -5.41
CA VAL A 41 10.14 5.88 -5.16
C VAL A 41 10.48 7.34 -5.44
N LEU A 42 11.62 7.83 -4.94
CA LEU A 42 12.08 9.19 -5.22
C LEU A 42 12.35 9.44 -6.70
N LEU A 43 13.01 8.51 -7.39
CA LEU A 43 13.25 8.64 -8.84
C LEU A 43 11.93 8.75 -9.61
N GLN A 44 10.93 7.94 -9.24
CA GLN A 44 9.61 7.98 -9.84
C GLN A 44 8.85 9.27 -9.53
N ALA A 45 9.02 9.79 -8.31
CA ALA A 45 8.48 11.08 -7.88
C ALA A 45 9.31 12.29 -8.37
N LYS A 46 10.19 12.13 -9.37
CA LYS A 46 11.07 13.21 -9.89
C LYS A 46 11.89 13.90 -8.80
N ASN A 47 12.33 13.13 -7.81
CA ASN A 47 13.08 13.58 -6.63
C ASN A 47 12.28 14.51 -5.70
N ASP A 48 10.94 14.53 -5.80
CA ASP A 48 10.08 15.27 -4.89
C ASP A 48 9.90 14.51 -3.57
N HIS A 49 10.78 14.83 -2.61
CA HIS A 49 10.73 14.25 -1.27
C HIS A 49 9.43 14.59 -0.52
N ALA A 50 8.89 15.80 -0.72
CA ALA A 50 7.70 16.25 -0.01
C ALA A 50 6.45 15.48 -0.48
N LEU A 51 6.34 15.22 -1.78
CA LEU A 51 5.28 14.39 -2.35
C LEU A 51 5.36 12.95 -1.80
N VAL A 52 6.54 12.35 -1.79
CA VAL A 52 6.74 10.98 -1.29
C VAL A 52 6.38 10.89 0.19
N GLU A 53 6.79 11.84 1.01
CA GLU A 53 6.50 11.84 2.44
C GLU A 53 5.00 12.00 2.72
N ARG A 54 4.30 12.87 1.98
CA ARG A 54 2.83 13.01 2.06
C ARG A 54 2.11 11.72 1.68
N LEU A 55 2.57 11.04 0.63
CA LEU A 55 1.99 9.76 0.19
C LEU A 55 2.23 8.67 1.25
N LEU A 56 3.42 8.62 1.83
CA LEU A 56 3.72 7.69 2.92
C LEU A 56 2.87 7.96 4.16
N ASP A 57 2.68 9.23 4.52
CA ASP A 57 1.85 9.61 5.66
C ASP A 57 0.38 9.24 5.44
N HIS A 58 -0.14 9.51 4.24
CA HIS A 58 -1.50 9.11 3.84
C HIS A 58 -1.72 7.59 3.91
N GLU A 59 -0.76 6.80 3.42
CA GLU A 59 -0.84 5.33 3.49
C GLU A 59 -0.71 4.82 4.94
N ARG A 60 0.12 5.46 5.78
CA ARG A 60 0.22 5.15 7.22
C ARG A 60 -1.07 5.44 7.98
N GLN A 61 -1.76 6.54 7.64
CA GLN A 61 -3.04 6.87 8.25
C GLN A 61 -4.14 5.88 7.85
N LYS A 62 -4.14 5.43 6.58
CA LYS A 62 -5.14 4.47 6.07
C LYS A 62 -4.89 3.04 6.53
N HIS A 63 -3.62 2.65 6.63
CA HIS A 63 -3.20 1.28 6.91
C HIS A 63 -2.19 1.24 8.06
N PRO A 64 -2.60 1.62 9.29
CA PRO A 64 -1.70 1.65 10.43
C PRO A 64 -1.16 0.24 10.76
N GLY A 65 0.05 0.18 11.30
CA GLY A 65 0.68 -1.07 11.76
C GLY A 65 1.45 -1.85 10.70
N GLN A 66 1.50 -1.37 9.45
CA GLN A 66 2.29 -1.99 8.39
C GLN A 66 3.78 -1.63 8.48
N SER A 67 4.61 -2.45 7.81
CA SER A 67 6.05 -2.24 7.73
C SER A 67 6.43 -1.07 6.80
N GLU A 68 7.58 -0.45 7.03
CA GLU A 68 8.07 0.62 6.15
C GLU A 68 8.20 0.19 4.68
N ALA A 69 8.65 -1.06 4.46
CA ALA A 69 8.71 -1.64 3.12
C ALA A 69 7.33 -1.73 2.45
N TRP A 70 6.29 -2.05 3.22
CA TRP A 70 4.92 -2.11 2.71
C TRP A 70 4.44 -0.72 2.25
N TYR A 71 4.66 0.32 3.06
CA TYR A 71 4.27 1.69 2.66
C TYR A 71 5.04 2.15 1.42
N LEU A 72 6.35 1.88 1.37
CA LEU A 72 7.18 2.23 0.21
C LEU A 72 6.73 1.50 -1.07
N ASP A 73 6.37 0.22 -0.96
CA ASP A 73 5.87 -0.56 -2.09
C ASP A 73 4.52 -0.02 -2.60
N LYS A 74 3.61 0.35 -1.68
CA LYS A 74 2.33 0.97 -2.03
C LYS A 74 2.50 2.33 -2.71
N VAL A 75 3.36 3.18 -2.15
CA VAL A 75 3.64 4.49 -2.74
C VAL A 75 4.31 4.32 -4.11
N LEU A 76 5.24 3.36 -4.26
CA LEU A 76 5.84 3.05 -5.57
C LEU A 76 4.78 2.60 -6.57
N TYR A 77 3.91 1.67 -6.19
CA TYR A 77 2.82 1.20 -7.03
C TYR A 77 1.89 2.34 -7.47
N TYR A 78 1.54 3.23 -6.55
CA TYR A 78 0.73 4.41 -6.84
C TYR A 78 1.42 5.33 -7.87
N LEU A 79 2.70 5.65 -7.66
CA LEU A 79 3.48 6.52 -8.55
C LEU A 79 3.78 5.90 -9.93
N VAL A 80 3.88 4.57 -10.01
CA VAL A 80 4.04 3.86 -11.29
C VAL A 80 2.72 3.79 -12.05
N ARG A 81 1.59 3.66 -11.34
CA ARG A 81 0.26 3.51 -11.95
C ARG A 81 -0.38 4.83 -12.37
N ASP A 82 -0.12 5.92 -11.64
CA ASP A 82 -0.68 7.26 -11.90
C ASP A 82 0.10 8.05 -12.97
N GLN A 83 1.15 7.45 -13.55
CA GLN A 83 1.91 8.02 -14.68
C GLN A 83 1.29 7.72 -16.05
#